data_AF-A0A821JEV9-F1
#
_entry.id   AF-A0A821JEV9-F1
#
_cell.length_a   1.000
_cell.length_b   1.000
_cell.length_c   1.000
_cell.angle_alpha   90.00
_cell.angle_beta   90.00
_cell.angle_gamma   90.00
#
_symmetry.space_group_name_H-M   'P 1'
#
loop_
_entity.id
_entity.type
_entity.pdbx_description
1 polymer ?
#
loop_
_entity_poly.entity_id
_entity_poly.type
_entity_poly.pdbx_seq_one_letter_code
_entity_poly.pdbx_strand_id
1 'polypeptide(L)'
;ENRTNWDEKLPFVTFNYNTTIHRITTQSPFGLIHDHKPIFPFDQQQPLVTLSQDPEHKTKLNQHLSVLTEQPKATILEQQRKYREHYDRYRTNPIYKINDIILV
;
A
#
# COMPACT_ATOMS: atom_id res chain seq x y z
N GLU A 1 6.97 -25.49 17.20
CA GLU A 1 6.23 -24.27 17.59
C GLU A 1 4.81 -24.36 17.07
N ASN A 2 3.82 -24.12 17.93
CA ASN A 2 2.40 -24.26 17.59
C ASN A 2 1.95 -22.97 16.87
N ARG A 3 1.67 -23.04 15.55
CA ARG A 3 1.30 -21.90 14.69
C ARG A 3 -0.18 -21.50 14.83
N THR A 4 -0.71 -21.51 16.05
CA THR A 4 -2.15 -21.40 16.32
C THR A 4 -2.57 -20.09 16.97
N ASN A 5 -1.65 -19.26 17.46
CA ASN A 5 -1.98 -18.00 18.13
C ASN A 5 -2.14 -16.81 17.17
N TRP A 6 -2.78 -17.04 16.03
CA TRP A 6 -2.97 -16.01 15.01
C TRP A 6 -3.74 -14.79 15.52
N ASP A 7 -4.71 -14.98 16.42
CA ASP A 7 -5.47 -13.89 17.02
C ASP A 7 -4.56 -12.89 17.77
N GLU A 8 -3.53 -13.39 18.44
CA GLU A 8 -2.54 -12.56 19.14
C GLU A 8 -1.56 -11.89 18.17
N LYS A 9 -1.21 -12.57 17.07
CA LYS A 9 -0.19 -12.10 16.12
C LYS A 9 -0.74 -11.14 15.07
N LEU A 10 -2.03 -11.23 14.75
CA LEU A 10 -2.67 -10.46 13.69
C LEU A 10 -2.47 -8.94 13.86
N PRO A 11 -2.67 -8.33 15.05
CA PRO A 11 -2.45 -6.89 15.23
C PRO A 11 -1.02 -6.46 14.89
N PHE A 12 -0.02 -7.26 15.28
CA PHE A 12 1.38 -6.97 14.98
C PHE A 12 1.68 -7.07 13.48
N VAL A 13 1.13 -8.08 12.81
CA VAL A 13 1.28 -8.24 11.36
C VAL A 13 0.62 -7.08 10.61
N THR A 14 -0.61 -6.72 10.97
CA THR A 14 -1.32 -5.58 10.38
C THR A 14 -0.56 -4.27 10.59
N PHE A 15 -0.05 -4.04 11.79
CA PHE A 15 0.78 -2.87 12.08
C PHE A 15 2.01 -2.82 11.18
N ASN A 16 2.79 -3.90 11.13
CA ASN A 16 3.98 -3.97 10.26
C ASN A 16 3.63 -3.78 8.79
N TYR A 17 2.53 -4.39 8.32
CA TYR A 17 2.07 -4.24 6.94
C TYR A 17 1.74 -2.79 6.59
N ASN A 18 1.08 -2.07 7.51
CA ASN A 18 0.66 -0.69 7.31
C ASN A 18 1.81 0.32 7.43
N THR A 19 2.85 0.01 8.20
CA THR A 19 3.97 0.93 8.45
C THR A 19 5.18 0.68 7.56
N THR A 20 5.32 -0.51 6.99
CA THR A 20 6.43 -0.88 6.10
C THR A 20 6.27 -0.23 4.73
N ILE A 21 7.38 0.21 4.13
CA ILE A 21 7.42 0.72 2.76
C ILE A 21 7.19 -0.44 1.78
N HIS A 22 6.17 -0.34 0.94
CA HIS A 22 5.90 -1.36 -0.06
C HIS A 22 6.75 -1.13 -1.31
N ARG A 23 7.25 -2.21 -1.91
CA ARG A 23 8.11 -2.16 -3.10
C ARG A 23 7.45 -1.48 -4.29
N ILE A 24 6.15 -1.71 -4.50
CA ILE A 24 5.42 -1.22 -5.67
C ILE A 24 5.15 0.28 -5.54
N THR A 25 4.62 0.74 -4.41
CA THR A 25 4.22 2.13 -4.21
C THR A 25 5.36 3.00 -3.70
N THR A 26 6.49 2.40 -3.28
CA THR A 26 7.61 3.06 -2.58
C THR A 26 7.21 3.83 -1.32
N GLN A 27 6.00 3.56 -0.81
CA GLN A 27 5.38 4.21 0.32
C GLN A 27 4.68 3.16 1.20
N SER A 28 4.46 3.48 2.48
CA SER A 28 3.68 2.62 3.36
C SER A 28 2.18 2.89 3.18
N PRO A 29 1.29 1.89 3.39
CA PRO A 29 -0.16 2.11 3.36
C PRO A 29 -0.61 3.23 4.29
N PHE A 30 -0.01 3.34 5.48
CA PHE A 30 -0.26 4.44 6.41
C PHE A 30 0.10 5.80 5.79
N GLY A 31 1.28 5.92 5.17
CA GLY A 31 1.74 7.16 4.54
C GLY A 31 0.84 7.60 3.39
N LEU A 32 0.30 6.66 2.61
CA LEU A 32 -0.63 6.96 1.52
C LEU A 32 -1.97 7.53 2.00
N ILE A 33 -2.42 7.15 3.19
CA ILE A 33 -3.71 7.61 3.76
C ILE A 33 -3.52 8.91 4.55
N HIS A 34 -2.44 9.01 5.32
CA HIS A 34 -2.24 10.09 6.28
C HIS A 34 -1.29 11.19 5.81
N ASP A 35 -0.61 11.02 4.67
CA ASP A 35 0.37 11.99 4.13
C ASP A 35 1.57 12.26 5.07
N HIS A 36 1.84 11.34 6.00
CA HIS A 36 3.03 11.39 6.84
C HIS A 36 3.47 9.99 7.26
N LYS A 37 4.74 9.88 7.66
CA LYS A 37 5.27 8.62 8.19
C LYS A 37 4.64 8.34 9.57
N PRO A 38 4.42 7.06 9.92
CA PRO A 38 4.02 6.70 11.28
C PRO A 38 5.10 7.20 12.25
N ILE A 39 4.68 7.84 13.33
CA ILE A 39 5.56 8.34 14.38
C ILE A 39 5.50 7.31 15.52
N PHE A 40 6.63 6.71 15.85
CA PHE A 40 6.69 5.76 16.96
C PHE A 40 7.07 6.47 18.28
N PRO A 41 6.68 5.91 19.44
CA PRO A 41 7.01 6.50 20.74
C PRO A 41 8.51 6.73 20.95
N PHE A 42 9.36 5.89 20.33
CA PHE A 42 10.81 6.01 20.37
C PHE A 42 11.39 7.02 19.36
N ASP A 43 10.63 7.38 18.32
CA ASP A 43 11.03 8.40 17.34
C ASP A 43 10.69 9.82 17.81
N GLN A 44 9.91 9.95 18.89
CA GLN A 44 9.43 11.24 19.39
C GLN A 44 10.55 12.01 20.11
N GLN A 45 11.49 12.53 19.34
CA GLN A 45 12.37 13.61 19.75
C GLN A 45 11.73 14.90 19.23
N GLN A 46 10.94 15.61 20.05
CA GLN A 46 10.33 16.86 19.61
C GLN A 46 11.35 18.01 19.74
N PRO A 47 11.89 18.57 18.64
CA PRO A 47 12.39 19.93 18.69
C PRO A 47 11.20 20.89 18.86
N LEU A 48 11.42 21.98 19.58
CA LEU A 48 10.45 23.07 19.69
C LEU A 48 10.33 23.76 18.32
N VAL A 49 9.35 23.37 17.51
CA VAL A 49 9.14 23.99 16.19
C VAL A 49 8.22 25.19 16.34
N THR A 50 8.76 26.39 16.06
CA THR A 50 7.94 27.60 15.91
C THR A 50 7.23 27.54 14.56
N LEU A 51 5.89 27.44 14.58
CA LEU A 51 5.09 27.42 13.36
C LEU A 51 5.03 28.82 12.74
N SER A 52 5.72 29.01 11.61
CA SER A 52 5.52 30.19 10.76
C SER A 52 4.26 30.00 9.92
N GLN A 53 3.38 31.00 9.89
CA GLN A 53 2.18 30.98 9.05
C GLN A 53 2.58 31.30 7.60
N ASP A 54 2.67 30.27 6.76
CA ASP A 54 2.85 30.44 5.31
C ASP A 54 1.46 30.63 4.65
N PRO A 55 1.16 31.78 4.03
CA PRO A 55 -0.11 32.03 3.36
C PRO A 55 -0.36 31.09 2.17
N GLU A 56 0.69 30.51 1.57
CA GLU A 56 0.58 29.54 0.47
C GLU A 56 0.61 28.07 0.96
N HIS A 57 0.59 27.84 2.27
CA HIS A 57 0.68 26.48 2.82
C HIS A 57 -0.40 25.55 2.25
N LYS A 58 -1.64 26.05 2.12
CA LYS A 58 -2.77 25.27 1.61
C LYS A 58 -2.57 24.82 0.16
N THR A 59 -2.05 25.70 -0.71
CA THR A 59 -1.86 25.36 -2.12
C THR A 59 -0.73 24.36 -2.29
N LYS A 60 0.38 24.55 -1.58
CA LYS A 60 1.51 23.60 -1.56
C LYS A 60 1.09 22.23 -1.03
N LEU A 61 0.30 22.19 0.05
CA LEU A 61 -0.23 20.95 0.60
C LEU A 61 -1.12 20.22 -0.41
N ASN A 62 -2.06 20.91 -1.06
CA ASN A 62 -2.94 20.30 -2.06
C ASN A 62 -2.18 19.77 -3.27
N GLN A 63 -1.16 20.49 -3.73
CA GLN A 63 -0.27 20.03 -4.80
C GLN A 63 0.48 18.77 -4.38
N HIS A 64 1.07 18.76 -3.19
CA HIS A 64 1.78 17.61 -2.63
C HIS A 64 0.87 16.38 -2.53
N LEU A 65 -0.33 16.54 -1.96
CA LEU A 65 -1.34 15.50 -1.85
C LEU A 65 -1.70 14.90 -3.21
N SER A 66 -1.92 15.76 -4.23
CA SER A 66 -2.27 15.28 -5.58
C SER A 66 -1.17 14.42 -6.20
N VAL A 67 0.10 14.77 -5.99
CA VAL A 67 1.25 14.00 -6.50
C VAL A 67 1.34 12.66 -5.79
N LEU A 68 1.20 12.68 -4.46
CA LEU A 68 1.31 11.47 -3.65
C LEU A 68 0.19 10.48 -3.88
N THR A 69 -0.99 10.91 -4.31
CA THR A 69 -2.09 9.99 -4.64
C THR A 69 -1.98 9.43 -6.05
N GLU A 70 -1.58 10.25 -7.03
CA GLU A 70 -1.59 9.84 -8.44
C GLU A 70 -0.40 8.94 -8.80
N GLN A 71 0.80 9.19 -8.25
CA GLN A 71 1.99 8.38 -8.57
C GLN A 71 1.85 6.90 -8.13
N PRO A 72 1.43 6.58 -6.90
CA PRO A 72 1.22 5.20 -6.47
C PRO A 72 0.12 4.51 -7.27
N LYS A 73 -0.97 5.23 -7.58
CA LYS A 73 -2.07 4.72 -8.39
C LYS A 73 -1.60 4.28 -9.78
N ALA A 74 -0.84 5.13 -10.48
CA ALA A 74 -0.27 4.78 -11.78
C ALA A 74 0.66 3.56 -11.69
N THR A 75 1.48 3.50 -10.64
CA THR A 75 2.43 2.39 -10.44
C THR A 75 1.72 1.06 -10.12
N ILE A 76 0.66 1.09 -9.29
CA ILE A 76 -0.17 -0.07 -8.98
C ILE A 76 -0.82 -0.61 -10.25
N LEU A 77 -1.42 0.26 -11.07
CA LEU A 77 -2.09 -0.15 -12.31
C LEU A 77 -1.09 -0.82 -13.29
N GLU A 78 0.09 -0.22 -13.46
CA GLU A 78 1.12 -0.79 -14.33
C GLU A 78 1.63 -2.13 -13.80
N GLN A 79 1.83 -2.26 -12.49
CA GLN A 79 2.25 -3.53 -11.89
C GLN A 79 1.15 -4.60 -11.98
N GLN A 80 -0.11 -4.25 -11.80
CA GLN A 80 -1.24 -5.16 -12.00
C GLN A 80 -1.31 -5.65 -13.44
N ARG A 81 -1.09 -4.78 -14.43
CA ARG A 81 -1.00 -5.15 -15.85
C ARG A 81 0.12 -6.16 -16.10
N LYS A 82 1.33 -5.88 -15.60
CA LYS A 82 2.49 -6.80 -15.70
C LYS A 82 2.21 -8.16 -15.06
N TYR A 83 1.60 -8.18 -13.88
CA TYR A 83 1.24 -9.44 -13.21
C TYR A 83 0.22 -10.23 -14.01
N ARG A 84 -0.82 -9.57 -14.53
CA ARG A 84 -1.80 -10.21 -15.41
C ARG A 84 -1.11 -10.85 -16.62
N GLU A 85 -0.28 -10.10 -17.34
CA GLU A 85 0.45 -10.61 -18.52
C GLU A 85 1.37 -11.79 -18.18
N HIS A 86 2.00 -11.76 -17.00
CA HIS A 86 2.87 -12.83 -16.56
C HIS A 86 2.09 -14.11 -16.24
N TYR A 87 1.04 -14.01 -15.44
CA TYR A 87 0.23 -15.16 -15.03
C TYR A 87 -0.67 -15.70 -16.15
N ASP A 88 -1.16 -14.82 -17.04
CA ASP A 88 -1.99 -15.23 -18.17
C ASP A 88 -1.16 -15.83 -19.34
N ARG A 89 0.18 -15.72 -19.33
CA ARG A 89 1.06 -16.20 -20.43
C ARG A 89 0.83 -17.66 -20.82
N TYR A 90 0.61 -18.52 -19.83
CA TYR A 90 0.39 -19.96 -20.02
C TYR A 90 -1.03 -20.37 -19.65
N ARG A 91 -1.93 -19.40 -19.47
CA ARG A 91 -3.31 -19.68 -19.09
C ARG A 91 -4.05 -20.24 -20.29
N THR A 92 -4.44 -21.50 -20.20
CA THR A 92 -5.39 -22.09 -21.13
C THR A 92 -6.71 -21.34 -20.99
N ASN A 93 -7.29 -20.89 -22.11
CA ASN A 93 -8.63 -20.30 -22.11
C ASN A 93 -9.63 -21.28 -22.77
N PRO A 94 -9.88 -22.45 -22.16
CA PRO A 94 -10.75 -23.46 -22.73
C PRO A 94 -12.21 -22.98 -22.71
N ILE A 95 -12.92 -23.27 -23.80
CA ILE A 95 -14.37 -23.07 -23.90
C ILE A 95 -15.02 -24.36 -23.42
N TYR A 96 -15.70 -24.31 -22.28
CA TYR A 96 -16.39 -25.47 -21.71
C TYR A 96 -17.83 -25.58 -22.21
N LYS A 97 -18.31 -26.80 -22.41
CA LYS A 97 -19.70 -27.10 -22.72
C LYS A 97 -20.42 -27.67 -21.49
N ILE A 98 -21.75 -27.61 -21.52
CA ILE A 98 -22.60 -28.20 -20.49
C ILE A 98 -22.29 -29.71 -20.42
N ASN A 99 -21.98 -30.19 -19.21
CA ASN A 99 -21.53 -31.55 -18.84
C ASN A 99 -20.02 -31.85 -18.95
N ASP A 100 -19.17 -30.86 -19.22
CA ASP A 100 -17.71 -31.06 -19.07
C ASP A 100 -17.33 -31.18 -17.58
N ILE A 101 -16.54 -32.21 -17.26
CA ILE A 101 -16.00 -32.42 -15.92
C ILE A 101 -14.67 -31.68 -15.82
N ILE A 102 -14.62 -30.66 -14.95
CA ILE A 102 -13.42 -29.89 -14.67
C ILE A 102 -12.83 -30.30 -13.32
N LEU A 103 -11.51 -30.51 -13.29
CA LEU A 103 -10.76 -30.65 -12.05
C LEU A 103 -10.51 -29.24 -11.50
N VAL A 104 -11.03 -28.97 -10.30
CA VAL A 104 -10.83 -27.70 -9.56
C VAL A 104 -9.59 -27.79 -8.70
#